data_AF-A0A8T7L2K6-F1
#
_entry.id   AF-A0A8T7L2K6-F1
#
_cell.length_a   1.000
_cell.length_b   1.000
_cell.length_c   1.000
_cell.angle_alpha   90.00
_cell.angle_beta   90.00
_cell.angle_gamma   90.00
#
_symmetry.space_group_name_H-M   'P 1'
#
loop_
_entity.id
_entity.type
_entity.pdbx_description
1 polymer ?
#
loop_
_entity_poly.entity_id
_entity_poly.type
_entity_poly.pdbx_seq_one_letter_code
_entity_poly.pdbx_strand_id
1 'polypeptide(L)'
;MNLEDLLNGLKADDASARLQAARIIGLLDETLALDALAARYRVETAAEVKAAIAWAGKRVQAARQAGYTTLDAIFKHFHIEYEIENQEDKREADLLRKMQTDLDMQLLRERSGRAGNIALGAAIGGVLMGPQGMLIGAMSGLTPGADALSSGLEERPQIGKRRVLPTRPGDGDIRLIVRRLLDDPNPDKRRSAALDLGSISNNPAALPYLAQAFVEDAVQVVREAAGRAGKLIYWNVIYWEMEQSGEMAREIERRAAARSAAEAQTPAAQPTDTPAA
;
A
#
# COMPACT_ATOMS: atom_id res chain seq x y z
N MET A 1 17.18 -0.95 -11.01
CA MET A 1 16.66 0.25 -11.70
C MET A 1 15.91 1.08 -10.67
N ASN A 2 16.66 1.85 -9.91
CA ASN A 2 16.17 2.84 -8.95
C ASN A 2 16.48 4.27 -9.45
N LEU A 3 16.19 5.29 -8.65
CA LEU A 3 16.45 6.69 -9.04
C LEU A 3 17.95 6.92 -9.38
N GLU A 4 18.87 6.35 -8.61
CA GLU A 4 20.30 6.52 -8.84
C GLU A 4 20.72 5.95 -10.21
N ASP A 5 20.22 4.76 -10.57
CA ASP A 5 20.45 4.16 -11.88
C ASP A 5 19.99 5.08 -13.02
N LEU A 6 18.82 5.72 -12.87
CA LEU A 6 18.27 6.66 -13.86
C LEU A 6 19.12 7.92 -13.99
N LEU A 7 19.57 8.46 -12.85
CA LEU A 7 20.43 9.65 -12.82
C LEU A 7 21.81 9.37 -13.41
N ASN A 8 22.35 8.18 -13.18
CA ASN A 8 23.60 7.72 -13.78
C ASN A 8 23.43 7.51 -15.29
N GLY A 9 22.29 6.95 -15.73
CA GLY A 9 21.96 6.83 -17.15
C GLY A 9 21.90 8.17 -17.89
N LEU A 10 21.36 9.22 -17.26
CA LEU A 10 21.37 10.58 -17.84
C LEU A 10 22.77 11.18 -18.01
N LYS A 11 23.75 10.70 -17.23
CA LYS A 11 25.14 11.17 -17.26
C LYS A 11 26.06 10.29 -18.10
N ALA A 12 25.57 9.16 -18.62
CA ALA A 12 26.36 8.22 -19.40
C ALA A 12 26.98 8.88 -20.64
N ASP A 13 28.17 8.43 -21.05
CA ASP A 13 28.86 8.92 -22.25
C ASP A 13 28.12 8.52 -23.54
N ASP A 14 27.44 7.38 -23.51
CA ASP A 14 26.62 6.88 -24.60
C ASP A 14 25.29 7.66 -24.73
N ALA A 15 25.02 8.16 -25.94
CA ALA A 15 23.80 8.90 -26.25
C ALA A 15 22.54 8.01 -26.15
N SER A 16 22.66 6.72 -26.48
CA SER A 16 21.54 5.78 -26.38
C SER A 16 21.14 5.54 -24.92
N ALA A 17 22.11 5.34 -24.03
CA ALA A 17 21.86 5.25 -22.58
C ALA A 17 21.16 6.50 -22.03
N ARG A 18 21.59 7.71 -22.42
CA ARG A 18 20.94 8.96 -21.99
C ARG A 18 19.52 9.11 -22.53
N LEU A 19 19.31 8.74 -23.79
CA LEU A 19 17.97 8.72 -24.41
C LEU A 19 17.03 7.80 -23.64
N GLN A 20 17.47 6.58 -23.34
CA GLN A 20 16.68 5.62 -22.59
C GLN A 20 16.38 6.12 -21.17
N ALA A 21 17.37 6.66 -20.46
CA ALA A 21 17.17 7.24 -19.13
C ALA A 21 16.13 8.36 -19.14
N ALA A 22 16.22 9.30 -20.09
CA ALA A 22 15.25 10.38 -20.24
C ALA A 22 13.83 9.85 -20.52
N ARG A 23 13.70 8.86 -21.41
CA ARG A 23 12.40 8.23 -21.73
C ARG A 23 11.80 7.53 -20.51
N ILE A 24 12.60 6.79 -19.74
CA ILE A 24 12.16 6.11 -18.52
C ILE A 24 11.75 7.13 -17.46
N ILE A 25 12.53 8.18 -17.23
CA ILE A 25 12.16 9.23 -16.26
C ILE A 25 10.81 9.86 -16.62
N GLY A 26 10.59 10.17 -17.90
CA GLY A 26 9.31 10.71 -18.36
C GLY A 26 8.16 9.71 -18.27
N LEU A 27 8.39 8.42 -18.53
CA LEU A 27 7.40 7.34 -18.33
C LEU A 27 6.92 7.28 -16.87
N LEU A 28 7.86 7.37 -15.94
CA LEU A 28 7.64 7.17 -14.50
C LEU A 28 7.10 8.42 -13.79
N ASP A 29 7.13 9.58 -14.45
CA ASP A 29 6.83 10.88 -13.86
C ASP A 29 7.72 11.16 -12.63
N GLU A 30 8.98 10.73 -12.65
CA GLU A 30 9.89 10.79 -11.49
C GLU A 30 10.31 12.24 -11.18
N THR A 31 9.65 12.85 -10.19
CA THR A 31 9.78 14.27 -9.85
C THR A 31 11.12 14.64 -9.24
N LEU A 32 11.81 13.69 -8.61
CA LEU A 32 13.15 13.92 -8.07
C LEU A 32 14.22 14.05 -9.16
N ALA A 33 13.94 13.62 -10.40
CA ALA A 33 14.88 13.74 -11.52
C ALA A 33 14.80 15.08 -12.26
N LEU A 34 13.88 15.98 -11.90
CA LEU A 34 13.63 17.22 -12.65
C LEU A 34 14.87 18.12 -12.78
N ASP A 35 15.61 18.32 -11.67
CA ASP A 35 16.79 19.16 -11.67
C ASP A 35 17.93 18.54 -12.49
N ALA A 36 18.05 17.21 -12.47
CA ALA A 36 19.02 16.48 -13.28
C ALA A 36 18.70 16.57 -14.78
N LEU A 37 17.43 16.49 -15.16
CA LEU A 37 16.99 16.72 -16.54
C LEU A 37 17.32 18.15 -16.99
N ALA A 38 17.04 19.15 -16.16
CA ALA A 38 17.34 20.55 -16.47
C ALA A 38 18.84 20.81 -16.62
N ALA A 39 19.67 20.22 -15.75
CA ALA A 39 21.12 20.31 -15.82
C ALA A 39 21.64 19.65 -17.11
N ARG A 40 21.16 18.44 -17.45
CA ARG A 40 21.61 17.72 -18.64
C ARG A 40 21.16 18.42 -19.93
N TYR A 41 19.96 18.98 -19.98
CA TYR A 41 19.43 19.69 -21.15
C TYR A 41 20.35 20.82 -21.64
N ARG A 42 21.00 21.54 -20.72
CA ARG A 42 21.88 22.67 -21.04
C ARG A 42 23.15 22.25 -21.78
N VAL A 43 23.66 21.06 -21.49
CA VAL A 43 24.93 20.56 -22.04
C VAL A 43 24.73 19.49 -23.12
N GLU A 44 23.52 18.98 -23.29
CA GLU A 44 23.23 17.95 -24.30
C GLU A 44 23.35 18.51 -25.72
N THR A 45 24.12 17.79 -26.54
CA THR A 45 24.43 18.11 -27.93
C THR A 45 23.63 17.26 -28.90
N ALA A 46 23.31 16.01 -28.54
CA ALA A 46 22.54 15.12 -29.41
C ALA A 46 21.07 15.57 -29.48
N ALA A 47 20.61 15.92 -30.69
CA ALA A 47 19.28 16.51 -30.89
C ALA A 47 18.13 15.63 -30.38
N GLU A 48 18.20 14.31 -30.65
CA GLU A 48 17.18 13.36 -30.19
C GLU A 48 17.14 13.24 -28.67
N VAL A 49 18.32 13.09 -28.03
CA VAL A 49 18.44 13.03 -26.56
C VAL A 49 17.91 14.32 -25.94
N LYS A 50 18.26 15.46 -26.53
CA LYS A 50 17.81 16.79 -26.07
C LYS A 50 16.29 16.93 -26.16
N ALA A 51 15.67 16.44 -27.23
CA ALA A 51 14.22 16.41 -27.39
C ALA A 51 13.55 15.50 -26.34
N ALA A 52 14.12 14.31 -26.08
CA ALA A 52 13.63 13.40 -25.06
C ALA A 52 13.74 13.99 -23.65
N ILE A 53 14.84 14.66 -23.32
CA ILE A 53 15.02 15.37 -22.04
C ILE A 53 13.98 16.49 -21.90
N ALA A 54 13.74 17.27 -22.95
CA ALA A 54 12.73 18.34 -22.92
C ALA A 54 11.32 17.78 -22.72
N TRP A 55 10.98 16.68 -23.41
CA TRP A 55 9.71 15.98 -23.26
C TRP A 55 9.53 15.46 -21.83
N ALA A 56 10.53 14.76 -21.29
CA ALA A 56 10.50 14.23 -19.94
C ALA A 56 10.39 15.36 -18.91
N GLY A 57 11.18 16.43 -19.07
CA GLY A 57 11.18 17.58 -18.18
C GLY A 57 9.81 18.26 -18.08
N LYS A 58 9.13 18.49 -19.22
CA LYS A 58 7.77 19.05 -19.24
C LYS A 58 6.78 18.15 -18.50
N ARG A 59 6.86 16.85 -18.74
CA ARG A 59 5.95 15.86 -18.16
C ARG A 59 6.14 15.73 -16.65
N VAL A 60 7.39 15.62 -16.20
CA VAL A 60 7.76 15.58 -14.79
C VAL A 60 7.40 16.90 -14.08
N GLN A 61 7.61 18.04 -14.72
CA GLN A 61 7.20 19.33 -14.17
C GLN A 61 5.68 19.42 -13.98
N ALA A 62 4.90 18.96 -14.96
CA ALA A 62 3.44 18.92 -14.85
C ALA A 62 2.98 17.98 -13.72
N ALA A 63 3.62 16.81 -13.57
CA ALA A 63 3.35 15.90 -12.46
C ALA A 63 3.62 16.57 -11.10
N ARG A 64 4.78 17.23 -10.95
CA ARG A 64 5.13 17.98 -9.73
C ARG A 64 4.13 19.09 -9.43
N GLN A 65 3.70 19.85 -10.44
CA GLN A 65 2.68 20.91 -10.28
C GLN A 65 1.31 20.35 -9.86
N ALA A 66 0.99 19.12 -10.28
CA ALA A 66 -0.21 18.41 -9.84
C ALA A 66 -0.07 17.78 -8.43
N GLY A 67 1.05 18.00 -7.73
CA GLY A 67 1.31 17.44 -6.40
C GLY A 67 1.70 15.97 -6.40
N TYR A 68 2.09 15.41 -7.55
CA TYR A 68 2.54 14.02 -7.63
C TYR A 68 3.94 13.85 -7.04
N THR A 69 4.12 12.82 -6.22
CA THR A 69 5.42 12.24 -5.89
C THR A 69 5.36 10.73 -6.07
N THR A 70 6.49 10.11 -6.40
CA THR A 70 6.58 8.65 -6.52
C THR A 70 6.20 7.97 -5.21
N LEU A 71 6.62 8.53 -4.08
CA LEU A 71 6.36 7.97 -2.75
C LEU A 71 4.87 8.04 -2.38
N ASP A 72 4.20 9.17 -2.63
CA ASP A 72 2.75 9.28 -2.38
C ASP A 72 1.95 8.33 -3.29
N ALA A 73 2.39 8.18 -4.54
CA ALA A 73 1.79 7.22 -5.46
C ALA A 73 1.92 5.77 -4.96
N ILE A 74 3.07 5.39 -4.40
CA ILE A 74 3.30 4.08 -3.76
C ILE A 74 2.34 3.93 -2.56
N PHE A 75 2.29 4.92 -1.68
CA PHE A 75 1.46 4.89 -0.48
C PHE A 75 -0.03 4.69 -0.80
N LYS A 76 -0.51 5.40 -1.81
CA LYS A 76 -1.87 5.26 -2.33
C LYS A 76 -2.10 3.90 -3.00
N HIS A 77 -1.19 3.47 -3.88
CA HIS A 77 -1.36 2.25 -4.68
C HIS A 77 -1.38 0.98 -3.81
N PHE A 78 -0.52 0.93 -2.80
CA PHE A 78 -0.38 -0.23 -1.91
C PHE A 78 -1.22 -0.12 -0.63
N HIS A 79 -2.11 0.88 -0.54
CA HIS A 79 -2.99 1.09 0.61
C HIS A 79 -2.23 1.26 1.95
N ILE A 80 -1.06 1.90 1.92
CA ILE A 80 -0.25 2.18 3.11
C ILE A 80 -0.88 3.32 3.91
N GLU A 81 -1.48 4.31 3.24
CA GLU A 81 -2.23 5.41 3.88
C GLU A 81 -3.34 4.88 4.79
N TYR A 82 -4.05 3.84 4.32
CA TYR A 82 -5.08 3.18 5.11
C TYR A 82 -4.49 2.52 6.37
N GLU A 83 -3.30 1.93 6.28
CA GLU A 83 -2.64 1.38 7.47
C GLU A 83 -2.34 2.46 8.50
N ILE A 84 -1.81 3.61 8.07
CA ILE A 84 -1.50 4.75 8.93
C ILE A 84 -2.78 5.27 9.60
N GLU A 85 -3.85 5.42 8.82
CA GLU A 85 -5.16 5.88 9.32
C GLU A 85 -5.71 5.01 10.44
N ASN A 86 -5.55 3.70 10.33
CA ASN A 86 -6.15 2.75 11.26
C ASN A 86 -5.13 2.23 12.30
N GLN A 87 -3.93 2.83 12.39
CA GLN A 87 -2.95 2.47 13.42
C GLN A 87 -3.34 2.99 14.80
N GLU A 88 -4.00 4.16 14.89
CA GLU A 88 -4.47 4.72 16.16
C GLU A 88 -5.57 3.86 16.78
N ASP A 89 -6.58 3.48 15.98
CA ASP A 89 -7.65 2.57 16.39
C ASP A 89 -7.11 1.23 16.92
N LYS A 90 -6.07 0.69 16.29
CA LYS A 90 -5.41 -0.55 16.74
C LYS A 90 -4.68 -0.36 18.08
N ARG A 91 -3.97 0.75 18.26
CA ARG A 91 -3.27 1.07 19.51
C ARG A 91 -4.25 1.26 20.66
N GLU A 92 -5.36 1.95 20.43
CA GLU A 92 -6.43 2.12 21.42
C GLU A 92 -7.10 0.79 21.75
N ALA A 93 -7.46 -0.02 20.75
CA ALA A 93 -8.05 -1.34 20.97
C ALA A 93 -7.13 -2.29 21.76
N ASP A 94 -5.82 -2.28 21.48
CA ASP A 94 -4.85 -3.09 22.21
C ASP A 94 -4.64 -2.59 23.65
N LEU A 95 -4.71 -1.28 23.89
CA LEU A 95 -4.68 -0.70 25.24
C LEU A 95 -5.92 -1.12 26.04
N LEU A 96 -7.11 -1.00 25.45
CA LEU A 96 -8.37 -1.42 26.08
C LEU A 96 -8.36 -2.91 26.42
N ARG A 97 -7.85 -3.76 25.51
CA ARG A 97 -7.70 -5.20 25.76
C ARG A 97 -6.75 -5.49 26.91
N LYS A 98 -5.62 -4.77 26.99
CA LYS A 98 -4.67 -4.89 28.12
C LYS A 98 -5.33 -4.48 29.43
N MET A 99 -6.03 -3.34 29.45
CA MET A 99 -6.76 -2.88 30.65
C MET A 99 -7.81 -3.89 31.11
N GLN A 100 -8.56 -4.49 30.17
CA GLN A 100 -9.52 -5.54 30.47
C GLN A 100 -8.85 -6.78 31.06
N THR A 101 -7.73 -7.21 30.47
CA THR A 101 -6.96 -8.37 30.96
C THR A 101 -6.39 -8.12 32.35
N ASP A 102 -5.87 -6.93 32.62
CA ASP A 102 -5.34 -6.54 33.93
C ASP A 102 -6.45 -6.48 34.99
N LEU A 103 -7.62 -5.95 34.64
CA LEU A 103 -8.80 -5.92 35.51
C LEU A 103 -9.26 -7.34 35.86
N ASP A 104 -9.37 -8.22 34.86
CA ASP A 104 -9.75 -9.62 35.06
C ASP A 104 -8.75 -10.35 35.97
N MET A 105 -7.44 -10.11 35.78
CA MET A 105 -6.39 -10.65 36.64
C MET A 105 -6.45 -10.12 38.07
N GLN A 106 -6.80 -8.84 38.27
CA GLN A 106 -7.01 -8.26 39.60
C GLN A 106 -8.23 -8.89 40.30
N LEU A 107 -9.35 -9.02 39.60
CA LEU A 107 -10.56 -9.66 40.13
C LEU A 107 -10.33 -11.14 40.51
N LEU A 108 -9.55 -11.86 39.71
CA LEU A 108 -9.12 -13.23 40.03
C LEU A 108 -8.22 -13.28 41.28
N ARG A 109 -7.26 -12.34 41.40
CA ARG A 109 -6.41 -12.24 42.59
C ARG A 109 -7.22 -11.91 43.84
N GLU A 110 -8.16 -10.98 43.79
CA GLU A 110 -9.03 -10.64 44.92
C GLU A 110 -9.92 -11.82 45.35
N ARG A 111 -10.43 -12.61 44.39
CA ARG A 111 -11.14 -13.86 44.68
C ARG A 111 -10.23 -14.91 45.32
N SER A 112 -8.97 -15.03 44.87
CA SER A 112 -8.00 -15.97 45.45
C SER A 112 -7.47 -15.53 46.83
N GLY A 113 -7.35 -14.23 47.08
CA GLY A 113 -6.91 -13.66 48.37
C GLY A 113 -7.96 -13.76 49.48
N ARG A 114 -9.24 -13.94 49.11
CA ARG A 114 -10.32 -14.33 50.04
C ARG A 114 -10.55 -15.83 50.13
N ALA A 115 -9.83 -16.66 49.36
CA ALA A 115 -9.91 -18.11 49.41
C ALA A 115 -8.98 -18.71 50.50
N GLY A 116 -8.92 -18.05 51.65
CA GLY A 116 -8.25 -18.58 52.84
C GLY A 116 -9.12 -19.53 53.66
N ASN A 117 -10.44 -19.59 53.43
CA ASN A 117 -11.34 -20.59 54.01
C ASN A 117 -12.69 -20.49 53.28
N ILE A 118 -13.06 -21.53 52.54
CA ILE A 118 -14.42 -22.12 52.40
C ILE A 118 -14.39 -23.05 51.16
N ALA A 119 -14.62 -24.33 51.44
CA ALA A 119 -14.93 -25.39 50.48
C ALA A 119 -16.36 -25.20 49.92
N LEU A 120 -16.65 -25.90 48.81
CA LEU A 120 -17.86 -25.85 47.95
C LEU A 120 -17.89 -24.62 47.03
N GLY A 121 -18.09 -24.74 45.71
CA GLY A 121 -19.02 -25.64 45.04
C GLY A 121 -20.25 -24.84 44.60
N ALA A 122 -20.56 -24.92 43.31
CA ALA A 122 -21.77 -24.45 42.62
C ALA A 122 -21.86 -22.98 42.13
N ALA A 123 -22.01 -22.93 40.81
CA ALA A 123 -22.65 -21.90 40.01
C ALA A 123 -23.91 -21.32 40.65
N ILE A 124 -24.10 -19.99 40.55
CA ILE A 124 -25.43 -19.37 40.48
C ILE A 124 -25.34 -18.12 39.59
N GLY A 125 -25.74 -18.27 38.33
CA GLY A 125 -26.58 -17.27 37.69
C GLY A 125 -27.94 -17.28 38.41
N GLY A 126 -28.46 -16.10 38.72
CA GLY A 126 -29.62 -15.95 39.59
C GLY A 126 -30.88 -16.67 39.08
N VAL A 127 -31.73 -17.11 40.01
CA VAL A 127 -33.15 -16.73 40.15
C VAL A 127 -33.70 -17.44 41.41
N LEU A 128 -34.66 -16.76 42.04
CA LEU A 128 -35.26 -17.00 43.34
C LEU A 128 -35.89 -18.39 43.58
N MET A 129 -35.63 -18.89 44.79
CA MET A 129 -36.46 -19.67 45.73
C MET A 129 -37.91 -20.06 45.34
N GLY A 130 -38.20 -21.37 45.40
CA GLY A 130 -39.53 -21.95 45.55
C GLY A 130 -39.46 -23.45 45.91
N PRO A 131 -40.10 -23.94 47.00
CA PRO A 131 -39.87 -25.28 47.53
C PRO A 131 -40.90 -26.27 46.99
N GLN A 132 -40.64 -26.88 45.84
CA GLN A 132 -41.31 -28.12 45.41
C GLN A 132 -40.41 -28.79 44.39
N GLY A 133 -39.63 -29.77 44.86
CA GLY A 133 -38.79 -30.57 44.00
C GLY A 133 -39.58 -31.64 43.24
N MET A 134 -38.92 -32.10 42.17
CA MET A 134 -38.93 -33.46 41.60
C MET A 134 -39.62 -33.64 40.24
N LEU A 135 -38.86 -34.34 39.37
CA LEU A 135 -39.14 -34.82 38.00
C LEU A 135 -38.97 -33.71 36.94
N ILE A 136 -38.13 -33.83 35.91
CA ILE A 136 -38.04 -34.91 34.91
C ILE A 136 -36.66 -34.87 34.26
N GLY A 137 -35.98 -36.02 34.23
CA GLY A 137 -34.98 -36.33 33.21
C GLY A 137 -35.66 -36.89 31.96
N ALA A 138 -35.10 -36.56 30.79
CA ALA A 138 -35.39 -37.11 29.47
C ALA A 138 -36.79 -36.83 28.88
N MET A 139 -36.82 -36.02 27.82
CA MET A 139 -37.27 -36.40 26.46
C MET A 139 -37.36 -35.15 25.57
N SER A 140 -36.58 -35.18 24.48
CA SER A 140 -36.95 -34.79 23.11
C SER A 140 -37.68 -33.47 22.86
N GLY A 141 -37.06 -32.58 22.07
CA GLY A 141 -37.76 -31.46 21.45
C GLY A 141 -36.88 -30.57 20.59
N LEU A 142 -36.68 -30.97 19.33
CA LEU A 142 -36.16 -30.16 18.25
C LEU A 142 -36.94 -28.83 18.12
N THR A 143 -36.26 -27.69 18.12
CA THR A 143 -36.44 -26.60 17.14
C THR A 143 -35.30 -25.55 17.28
N PRO A 144 -34.91 -24.89 16.18
CA PRO A 144 -33.59 -24.28 16.01
C PRO A 144 -33.54 -22.81 16.45
N GLY A 145 -32.48 -22.45 17.17
CA GLY A 145 -32.23 -21.09 17.64
C GLY A 145 -30.76 -20.69 17.48
N ALA A 146 -30.40 -20.36 16.24
CA ALA A 146 -29.53 -19.27 15.80
C ALA A 146 -28.11 -19.01 16.33
N ASP A 147 -27.54 -19.70 17.34
CA ASP A 147 -26.23 -19.25 17.88
C ASP A 147 -25.09 -20.30 17.90
N ALA A 148 -25.28 -21.45 17.25
CA ALA A 148 -24.25 -22.51 17.20
C ALA A 148 -23.66 -22.76 15.80
N LEU A 149 -23.75 -21.77 14.89
CA LEU A 149 -23.08 -21.77 13.59
C LEU A 149 -22.27 -20.47 13.41
N SER A 150 -21.27 -20.26 14.27
CA SER A 150 -20.18 -19.32 13.97
C SER A 150 -18.86 -19.87 14.49
N SER A 151 -18.55 -21.10 14.09
CA SER A 151 -17.20 -21.67 14.13
C SER A 151 -16.91 -22.13 12.71
N GLY A 152 -16.03 -21.40 12.02
CA GLY A 152 -15.60 -21.76 10.66
C GLY A 152 -15.72 -20.66 9.59
N LEU A 153 -16.00 -19.40 9.96
CA LEU A 153 -15.57 -18.29 9.11
C LEU A 153 -14.11 -18.01 9.47
N GLU A 154 -13.21 -18.63 8.72
CA GLU A 154 -11.94 -17.96 8.42
C GLU A 154 -12.26 -16.50 8.15
N GLU A 155 -11.53 -15.63 8.85
CA GLU A 155 -11.52 -14.20 8.64
C GLU A 155 -11.27 -13.97 7.14
N ARG A 156 -12.36 -13.88 6.35
CA ARG A 156 -12.28 -13.53 4.93
C ARG A 156 -11.39 -12.30 4.88
N PRO A 157 -10.27 -12.30 4.13
CA PRO A 157 -9.41 -11.14 4.10
C PRO A 157 -10.29 -9.95 3.75
N GLN A 158 -10.35 -8.97 4.66
CA GLN A 158 -11.13 -7.75 4.44
C GLN A 158 -10.46 -7.03 3.28
N ILE A 159 -10.95 -7.31 2.06
CA ILE A 159 -10.54 -6.65 0.82
C ILE A 159 -10.72 -5.15 1.06
N GLY A 160 -9.60 -4.42 1.12
CA GLY A 160 -9.56 -2.97 1.29
C GLY A 160 -9.03 -2.44 2.62
N LYS A 161 -8.65 -3.29 3.60
CA LYS A 161 -8.18 -2.81 4.91
C LYS A 161 -6.74 -3.13 5.30
N ARG A 162 -6.00 -3.85 4.46
CA ARG A 162 -4.62 -4.24 4.72
C ARG A 162 -3.75 -3.74 3.59
N ARG A 163 -2.58 -3.23 3.97
CA ARG A 163 -1.46 -2.92 3.08
C ARG A 163 -1.22 -4.10 2.14
N VAL A 164 -1.10 -3.81 0.85
CA VAL A 164 -0.69 -4.78 -0.16
C VAL A 164 0.83 -4.77 -0.21
N LEU A 165 1.48 -5.92 -0.03
CA LEU A 165 2.93 -6.02 -0.12
C LEU A 165 3.41 -5.88 -1.57
N PRO A 166 4.60 -5.31 -1.81
CA PRO A 166 5.12 -5.18 -3.15
C PRO A 166 5.43 -6.56 -3.72
N THR A 167 5.26 -6.71 -5.02
CA THR A 167 5.76 -7.89 -5.71
C THR A 167 7.28 -7.80 -5.79
N ARG A 168 7.99 -8.86 -5.41
CA ARG A 168 9.45 -8.92 -5.51
C ARG A 168 9.87 -8.68 -6.97
N PRO A 169 10.87 -7.81 -7.24
CA PRO A 169 11.43 -7.63 -8.57
C PRO A 169 11.98 -8.95 -9.13
N GLY A 170 11.55 -9.31 -10.33
CA GLY A 170 11.98 -10.52 -11.04
C GLY A 170 13.21 -10.29 -11.92
N ASP A 171 13.88 -11.39 -12.27
CA ASP A 171 15.03 -11.46 -13.18
C ASP A 171 14.80 -12.41 -14.38
N GLY A 172 13.59 -12.96 -14.51
CA GLY A 172 13.23 -13.92 -15.55
C GLY A 172 13.34 -13.38 -16.98
N ASP A 173 13.46 -14.29 -17.95
CA ASP A 173 13.59 -13.92 -19.37
C ASP A 173 12.31 -13.28 -19.93
N ILE A 174 12.43 -12.01 -20.34
CA ILE A 174 11.34 -11.20 -20.89
C ILE A 174 11.36 -11.09 -22.42
N ARG A 175 12.34 -11.69 -23.11
CA ARG A 175 12.60 -11.45 -24.55
C ARG A 175 11.38 -11.71 -25.43
N LEU A 176 10.63 -12.79 -25.17
CA LEU A 176 9.44 -13.13 -25.96
C LEU A 176 8.31 -12.11 -25.77
N ILE A 177 8.13 -11.62 -24.54
CA ILE A 177 7.09 -10.65 -24.22
C ILE A 177 7.47 -9.27 -24.78
N VAL A 178 8.74 -8.88 -24.66
CA VAL A 178 9.28 -7.65 -25.27
C VAL A 178 9.11 -7.66 -26.79
N ARG A 179 9.47 -8.76 -27.47
CA ARG A 179 9.24 -8.89 -28.91
C ARG A 179 7.77 -8.70 -29.27
N ARG A 180 6.86 -9.31 -28.50
CA ARG A 180 5.42 -9.12 -28.71
C ARG A 180 5.01 -7.65 -28.48
N LEU A 181 5.56 -6.99 -27.47
CA LEU A 181 5.26 -5.58 -27.19
C LEU A 181 5.68 -4.66 -28.33
N LEU A 182 6.80 -4.91 -28.99
CA LEU A 182 7.36 -4.00 -30.00
C LEU A 182 6.91 -4.33 -31.43
N ASP A 183 6.78 -5.62 -31.75
CA ASP A 183 6.71 -6.07 -33.14
C ASP A 183 5.36 -6.69 -33.54
N ASP A 184 4.47 -7.01 -32.58
CA ASP A 184 3.21 -7.67 -32.93
C ASP A 184 2.28 -6.71 -33.70
N PRO A 185 1.78 -7.09 -34.89
CA PRO A 185 0.91 -6.21 -35.67
C PRO A 185 -0.42 -5.92 -34.96
N ASN A 186 -0.87 -6.80 -34.07
CA ASN A 186 -2.12 -6.63 -33.34
C ASN A 186 -1.91 -5.78 -32.07
N PRO A 187 -2.54 -4.59 -31.97
CA PRO A 187 -2.39 -3.71 -30.82
C PRO A 187 -2.91 -4.33 -29.52
N ASP A 188 -3.91 -5.22 -29.55
CA ASP A 188 -4.38 -5.90 -28.34
C ASP A 188 -3.31 -6.83 -27.76
N LYS A 189 -2.53 -7.49 -28.63
CA LYS A 189 -1.41 -8.35 -28.19
C LYS A 189 -0.26 -7.53 -27.63
N ARG A 190 0.06 -6.37 -28.23
CA ARG A 190 1.06 -5.43 -27.68
C ARG A 190 0.61 -4.88 -26.33
N ARG A 191 -0.67 -4.50 -26.20
CA ARG A 191 -1.27 -4.07 -24.93
C ARG A 191 -1.16 -5.15 -23.86
N SER A 192 -1.55 -6.39 -24.17
CA SER A 192 -1.43 -7.50 -23.24
C SER A 192 0.03 -7.76 -22.85
N ALA A 193 0.97 -7.69 -23.79
CA ALA A 193 2.39 -7.83 -23.50
C ALA A 193 2.90 -6.76 -22.52
N ALA A 194 2.47 -5.49 -22.67
CA ALA A 194 2.80 -4.44 -21.72
C ALA A 194 2.30 -4.78 -20.31
N LEU A 195 1.06 -5.25 -20.18
CA LEU A 195 0.48 -5.62 -18.88
C LEU A 195 1.20 -6.82 -18.27
N ASP A 196 1.51 -7.86 -19.06
CA ASP A 196 2.21 -9.07 -18.61
C ASP A 196 3.62 -8.75 -18.08
N LEU A 197 4.34 -7.80 -18.71
CA LEU A 197 5.62 -7.32 -18.21
C LEU A 197 5.49 -6.68 -16.81
N GLY A 198 4.40 -5.95 -16.57
CA GLY A 198 4.15 -5.26 -15.32
C GLY A 198 3.69 -6.17 -14.18
N SER A 199 2.68 -7.01 -14.43
CA SER A 199 2.01 -7.79 -13.39
C SER A 199 2.59 -9.19 -13.19
N ILE A 200 3.08 -9.84 -14.25
CA ILE A 200 3.55 -11.23 -14.19
C ILE A 200 5.06 -11.25 -14.04
N SER A 201 5.78 -10.54 -14.92
CA SER A 201 7.24 -10.59 -14.94
C SER A 201 7.84 -9.73 -13.82
N ASN A 202 7.25 -8.55 -13.59
CA ASN A 202 7.73 -7.54 -12.63
C ASN A 202 9.26 -7.34 -12.69
N ASN A 203 9.81 -7.32 -13.91
CA ASN A 203 11.25 -7.30 -14.15
C ASN A 203 11.70 -5.88 -14.52
N PRO A 204 12.59 -5.23 -13.74
CA PRO A 204 13.08 -3.88 -14.02
C PRO A 204 13.77 -3.71 -15.37
N ALA A 205 14.32 -4.80 -15.94
CA ALA A 205 14.91 -4.79 -17.28
C ALA A 205 13.87 -4.54 -18.40
N ALA A 206 12.57 -4.61 -18.09
CA ALA A 206 11.51 -4.27 -19.03
C ALA A 206 11.32 -2.75 -19.22
N LEU A 207 11.81 -1.92 -18.28
CA LEU A 207 11.55 -0.48 -18.26
C LEU A 207 11.99 0.26 -19.54
N PRO A 208 13.17 0.00 -20.14
CA PRO A 208 13.56 0.64 -21.40
C PRO A 208 12.58 0.35 -22.54
N TYR A 209 12.09 -0.88 -22.65
CA TYR A 209 11.16 -1.29 -23.70
C TYR A 209 9.76 -0.74 -23.49
N LEU A 210 9.30 -0.67 -22.23
CA LEU A 210 8.03 -0.01 -21.89
C LEU A 210 8.10 1.50 -22.14
N ALA A 211 9.24 2.13 -21.85
CA ALA A 211 9.46 3.54 -22.16
C ALA A 211 9.47 3.81 -23.67
N GLN A 212 10.09 2.91 -24.45
CA GLN A 212 10.03 2.96 -25.90
C GLN A 212 8.60 2.85 -26.42
N ALA A 213 7.85 1.82 -26.00
CA ALA A 213 6.46 1.62 -26.41
C ALA A 213 5.57 2.81 -26.00
N PHE A 214 5.80 3.40 -24.82
CA PHE A 214 5.07 4.58 -24.36
C PHE A 214 5.28 5.81 -25.25
N VAL A 215 6.45 5.98 -25.83
CA VAL A 215 6.79 7.13 -26.68
C VAL A 215 6.43 6.88 -28.14
N GLU A 216 6.66 5.67 -28.63
CA GLU A 216 6.70 5.37 -30.07
C GLU A 216 5.51 4.57 -30.59
N ASP A 217 4.76 3.85 -29.74
CA ASP A 217 3.64 3.04 -30.23
C ASP A 217 2.56 3.92 -30.85
N ALA A 218 2.12 3.57 -32.06
CA ALA A 218 1.09 4.30 -32.79
C ALA A 218 -0.26 4.33 -32.03
N VAL A 219 -0.57 3.29 -31.26
CA VAL A 219 -1.87 3.09 -30.63
C VAL A 219 -1.86 3.57 -29.18
N GLN A 220 -2.73 4.53 -28.87
CA GLN A 220 -2.82 5.15 -27.55
C GLN A 220 -3.03 4.16 -26.41
N VAL A 221 -3.89 3.15 -26.60
CA VAL A 221 -4.19 2.17 -25.55
C VAL A 221 -2.94 1.33 -25.19
N VAL A 222 -2.04 1.10 -26.15
CA VAL A 222 -0.76 0.40 -25.89
C VAL A 222 0.18 1.31 -25.11
N ARG A 223 0.29 2.60 -25.50
CA ARG A 223 1.07 3.59 -24.75
C ARG A 223 0.60 3.65 -23.29
N GLU A 224 -0.69 3.81 -23.05
CA GLU A 224 -1.24 3.85 -21.69
C GLU A 224 -0.97 2.58 -20.88
N ALA A 225 -1.05 1.40 -21.52
CA ALA A 225 -0.70 0.14 -20.87
C ALA A 225 0.79 0.08 -20.51
N ALA A 226 1.68 0.53 -21.39
CA ALA A 226 3.11 0.61 -21.12
C ALA A 226 3.41 1.59 -19.98
N GLY A 227 2.72 2.74 -19.95
CA GLY A 227 2.76 3.72 -18.86
C GLY A 227 2.39 3.11 -17.51
N ARG A 228 1.25 2.41 -17.43
CA ARG A 228 0.81 1.76 -16.19
C ARG A 228 1.76 0.65 -15.75
N ALA A 229 2.20 -0.20 -16.69
CA ALA A 229 3.09 -1.31 -16.38
C ALA A 229 4.47 -0.82 -15.90
N GLY A 230 5.04 0.19 -16.55
CA GLY A 230 6.33 0.77 -16.15
C GLY A 230 6.29 1.34 -14.73
N LYS A 231 5.23 2.09 -14.42
CA LYS A 231 5.02 2.62 -13.05
C LYS A 231 4.86 1.50 -12.03
N LEU A 232 4.07 0.47 -12.33
CA LEU A 232 3.89 -0.66 -11.43
C LEU A 232 5.21 -1.37 -11.09
N ILE A 233 6.04 -1.65 -12.11
CA ILE A 233 7.37 -2.25 -11.92
C ILE A 233 8.22 -1.35 -11.02
N TYR A 234 8.28 -0.07 -11.34
CA TYR A 234 9.12 0.87 -10.61
C TYR A 234 8.68 1.06 -9.15
N TRP A 235 7.37 1.16 -8.92
CA TRP A 235 6.78 1.22 -7.58
C TRP A 235 7.07 -0.05 -6.78
N ASN A 236 6.93 -1.23 -7.39
CA ASN A 236 7.31 -2.49 -6.75
C ASN A 236 8.79 -2.53 -6.38
N VAL A 237 9.69 -2.04 -7.24
CA VAL A 237 11.14 -1.98 -6.97
C VAL A 237 11.44 -1.09 -5.77
N ILE A 238 11.00 0.18 -5.82
CA ILE A 238 11.26 1.13 -4.72
C ILE A 238 10.68 0.59 -3.43
N TYR A 239 9.43 0.14 -3.47
CA TYR A 239 8.77 -0.34 -2.27
C TYR A 239 9.49 -1.58 -1.71
N TRP A 240 9.84 -2.55 -2.55
CA TRP A 240 10.61 -3.71 -2.12
C TRP A 240 11.94 -3.32 -1.48
N GLU A 241 12.72 -2.43 -2.11
CA GLU A 241 13.99 -1.94 -1.57
C GLU A 241 13.83 -1.24 -0.22
N MET A 242 12.83 -0.37 -0.09
CA MET A 242 12.52 0.33 1.15
C MET A 242 12.06 -0.61 2.28
N GLU A 243 11.38 -1.71 1.95
CA GLU A 243 11.05 -2.76 2.92
C GLU A 243 12.30 -3.49 3.40
N GLN A 244 13.23 -3.84 2.49
CA GLN A 244 14.48 -4.51 2.88
C GLN A 244 15.39 -3.63 3.73
N SER A 245 15.43 -2.32 3.46
CA SER A 245 16.27 -1.36 4.19
C SER A 245 15.63 -0.83 5.49
N GLY A 246 14.34 -1.14 5.72
CA GLY A 246 13.55 -0.58 6.83
C GLY A 246 13.17 0.90 6.64
N GLU A 247 13.48 1.51 5.50
CA GLU A 247 13.06 2.87 5.16
C GLU A 247 11.55 3.01 5.07
N MET A 248 10.84 1.98 4.58
CA MET A 248 9.38 2.03 4.52
C MET A 248 8.77 2.14 5.91
N ALA A 249 9.23 1.33 6.87
CA ALA A 249 8.74 1.37 8.24
C ALA A 249 8.96 2.76 8.87
N ARG A 250 10.17 3.31 8.71
CA ARG A 250 10.50 4.67 9.19
C ARG A 250 9.63 5.74 8.55
N GLU A 251 9.35 5.63 7.26
CA GLU A 251 8.52 6.59 6.54
C GLU A 251 7.05 6.50 6.98
N ILE A 252 6.53 5.29 7.21
CA ILE A 252 5.19 5.06 7.78
C ILE A 252 5.10 5.72 9.16
N GLU A 253 6.06 5.45 10.05
CA GLU A 253 6.11 6.03 11.40
C GLU A 253 6.18 7.56 11.36
N ARG A 254 7.03 8.11 10.49
CA ARG A 254 7.18 9.56 10.31
C ARG A 254 5.87 10.22 9.88
N ARG A 255 5.16 9.62 8.91
CA ARG A 255 3.87 10.14 8.42
C ARG A 255 2.76 9.99 9.46
N ALA A 256 2.73 8.87 10.19
CA ALA A 256 1.80 8.67 11.29
C ALA A 256 2.00 9.75 12.38
N ALA A 257 3.24 9.97 12.82
CA ALA A 257 3.56 10.99 13.82
C ALA A 257 3.20 12.42 13.37
N ALA A 258 3.47 12.76 12.10
CA ALA A 258 3.11 14.06 11.53
C ALA A 258 1.59 14.28 11.52
N ARG A 259 0.81 13.22 11.27
CA ARG A 259 -0.65 13.27 11.29
C ARG A 259 -1.19 13.48 12.70
N SER A 260 -0.78 12.66 13.68
CA SER A 260 -1.22 12.81 15.07
C SER A 260 -0.87 14.20 15.61
N ALA A 261 0.28 14.77 15.21
CA ALA A 261 0.65 16.14 15.57
C ALA A 261 -0.25 17.21 14.94
N ALA A 262 -0.72 17.01 13.70
CA ALA A 262 -1.66 17.92 13.04
C ALA A 262 -3.06 17.85 13.66
N GLU A 263 -3.52 16.65 14.04
CA GLU A 263 -4.81 16.45 14.71
C GLU A 263 -4.80 17.07 16.12
N ALA A 264 -3.72 16.93 16.88
CA ALA A 264 -3.56 17.56 18.19
C ALA A 264 -3.51 19.11 18.16
N GLN A 265 -3.17 19.70 17.02
CA GLN A 265 -3.09 21.16 16.84
C GLN A 265 -4.40 21.79 16.33
N THR A 266 -5.40 20.98 15.97
CA THR A 266 -6.70 21.49 15.55
C THR A 266 -7.50 21.87 16.81
N PRO A 267 -7.77 23.17 17.09
CA PRO A 267 -8.51 23.57 18.28
C PRO A 267 -9.92 22.99 18.19
N ALA A 268 -10.36 22.29 19.24
CA ALA A 268 -11.77 21.97 19.41
C ALA A 268 -12.56 23.28 19.30
N ALA A 269 -13.38 23.40 18.25
CA ALA A 269 -14.25 24.55 18.06
C ALA A 269 -15.09 24.68 19.34
N GLN A 270 -14.82 25.73 20.12
CA GLN A 270 -15.59 26.02 21.32
C GLN A 270 -17.06 26.15 20.93
N PRO A 271 -18.00 25.51 21.64
CA PRO A 271 -19.41 25.72 21.38
C PRO A 271 -19.69 27.20 21.60
N THR A 272 -20.07 27.90 20.53
CA THR A 272 -20.53 29.28 20.61
C THR A 272 -21.79 29.29 21.45
N ASP A 273 -21.65 29.77 22.69
CA ASP A 273 -22.79 30.16 23.53
C ASP A 273 -23.72 31.05 22.72
N THR A 274 -24.91 30.54 22.45
CA THR A 274 -25.99 31.33 21.87
C THR A 274 -26.53 32.20 23.00
N PRO A 275 -26.51 33.53 22.91
CA PRO A 275 -27.18 34.35 23.89
C PRO A 275 -28.69 34.18 23.72
N ALA A 276 -29.36 33.79 24.79
CA ALA A 276 -30.81 33.75 24.88
C ALA A 276 -31.39 35.14 24.62
N ALA A 277 -32.41 35.20 23.75
CA ALA A 277 -33.32 36.33 23.57
C ALA A 277 -34.69 35.96 24.15
#